data_AF-A0A1H9XZM5-F1
#
_entry.id   AF-A0A1H9XZM5-F1
#
_cell.length_a   1.000
_cell.length_b   1.000
_cell.length_c   1.000
_cell.angle_alpha   90.00
_cell.angle_beta   90.00
_cell.angle_gamma   90.00
#
_symmetry.space_group_name_H-M   'P 1'
#
loop_
_entity.id
_entity.type
_entity.pdbx_description
1 polymer ?
#
loop_
_entity_poly.entity_id
_entity_poly.type
_entity_poly.pdbx_seq_one_letter_code
_entity_poly.pdbx_strand_id
1 'polypeptide(L)'
;MFLTYLFLFSIGVVLGLVVWNLEKKNKGFKNVSRPIVKALFLVSLIVMIIGFTMAYLDVFRLGVYILIPILAVFLVRKTFIYFQAKN
;
A
#
# COMPACT_ATOMS: atom_id res chain seq x y z
N MET A 1 16.50 9.63 -6.84
CA MET A 1 15.36 9.67 -5.89
C MET A 1 14.02 9.42 -6.58
N PHE A 2 13.62 10.21 -7.58
CA PHE A 2 12.33 10.02 -8.28
C PHE A 2 12.14 8.60 -8.85
N LEU A 3 13.18 8.05 -9.49
CA LEU A 3 13.15 6.69 -10.05
C LEU A 3 12.87 5.61 -8.98
N THR A 4 13.41 5.77 -7.77
CA THR A 4 13.19 4.83 -6.65
C THR A 4 11.73 4.82 -6.23
N TYR A 5 11.11 6.00 -6.12
CA TYR A 5 9.69 6.11 -5.76
C TYR A 5 8.77 5.57 -6.85
N LEU A 6 9.10 5.81 -8.12
CA LEU A 6 8.39 5.18 -9.24
C LEU A 6 8.51 3.66 -9.20
N PHE A 7 9.70 3.12 -8.92
CA PHE A 7 9.91 1.68 -8.82
C PHE A 7 9.11 1.06 -7.67
N LEU A 8 9.13 1.69 -6.49
CA LEU A 8 8.30 1.29 -5.35
C LEU A 8 6.80 1.34 -5.67
N PHE A 9 6.36 2.37 -6.40
CA PHE A 9 4.98 2.47 -6.84
C PHE A 9 4.62 1.34 -7.82
N SER A 10 5.47 1.05 -8.82
CA SER A 10 5.28 -0.06 -9.75
C SER A 10 5.22 -1.41 -9.04
N ILE A 11 6.11 -1.66 -8.07
CA ILE A 11 6.07 -2.87 -7.22
C ILE A 11 4.72 -2.95 -6.49
N GLY A 12 4.28 -1.85 -5.88
CA GLY A 12 3.01 -1.79 -5.19
C GLY A 12 1.80 -2.07 -6.11
N VAL A 13 1.84 -1.62 -7.36
CA VAL A 13 0.80 -1.94 -8.36
C VAL A 13 0.78 -3.43 -8.65
N VAL A 14 1.95 -4.05 -8.91
CA VAL A 14 2.05 -5.49 -9.17
C VAL A 14 1.56 -6.30 -7.98
N LEU A 15 1.98 -5.96 -6.75
CA LEU A 15 1.50 -6.57 -5.53
C LEU A 15 -0.02 -6.40 -5.37
N GLY A 16 -0.55 -5.22 -5.68
CA GLY A 16 -1.98 -4.93 -5.63
C GLY A 16 -2.80 -5.83 -6.55
N LEU A 17 -2.28 -6.10 -7.76
CA LEU A 17 -2.92 -7.01 -8.72
C LEU A 17 -2.87 -8.46 -8.23
N VAL A 18 -1.74 -8.91 -7.67
CA VAL A 18 -1.61 -10.26 -7.10
C VAL A 18 -2.57 -10.46 -5.93
N VAL A 19 -2.57 -9.52 -4.98
CA VAL A 19 -3.48 -9.52 -3.83
C VAL A 19 -4.94 -9.53 -4.29
N TRP A 20 -5.30 -8.70 -5.26
CA TRP A 20 -6.65 -8.67 -5.82
C TRP A 20 -7.05 -10.01 -6.47
N ASN A 21 -6.17 -10.64 -7.24
CA ASN A 21 -6.44 -11.94 -7.86
C ASN A 21 -6.68 -13.03 -6.80
N LEU A 22 -5.91 -13.01 -5.70
CA LEU A 22 -6.10 -13.92 -4.57
C LEU A 22 -7.43 -13.67 -3.85
N GLU A 23 -7.80 -12.39 -3.64
CA GLU A 23 -9.09 -12.03 -3.03
C GLU A 23 -10.30 -12.46 -3.87
N LYS A 24 -10.17 -12.44 -5.20
CA LYS A 24 -11.21 -12.91 -6.11
C LYS A 24 -11.44 -14.42 -5.97
N LYS A 25 -10.36 -15.18 -5.76
CA LYS A 25 -10.41 -16.64 -5.59
C LYS A 25 -10.83 -17.07 -4.18
N ASN A 26 -10.50 -16.29 -3.16
CA ASN A 26 -10.73 -16.66 -1.75
C ASN A 26 -11.30 -15.50 -0.91
N LYS A 27 -12.57 -15.62 -0.52
CA LYS A 27 -13.25 -14.64 0.36
C LYS A 27 -12.62 -14.56 1.76
N GLY A 28 -12.03 -15.64 2.29
CA GLY A 28 -11.31 -15.61 3.57
C GLY A 28 -10.06 -14.73 3.49
N PHE A 29 -9.32 -14.82 2.37
CA PHE A 29 -8.14 -13.98 2.13
C PHE A 29 -8.50 -12.49 2.04
N LYS A 30 -9.69 -12.15 1.53
CA LYS A 30 -10.20 -10.76 1.53
C LYS A 30 -10.38 -10.21 2.94
N ASN A 31 -10.87 -11.02 3.88
CA ASN A 31 -11.06 -10.59 5.27
C ASN A 31 -9.74 -10.40 6.02
N VAL A 32 -8.67 -11.07 5.59
CA VAL A 32 -7.32 -10.96 6.18
C VAL A 32 -6.50 -9.83 5.52
N SER A 33 -6.53 -9.72 4.19
CA SER A 33 -5.77 -8.70 3.45
C SER A 33 -6.24 -7.26 3.72
N ARG A 34 -7.54 -7.04 3.99
CA ARG A 34 -8.08 -5.71 4.32
C ARG A 34 -7.46 -5.10 5.58
N PRO A 35 -7.54 -5.76 6.76
CA PRO A 35 -6.94 -5.23 7.97
C PRO A 35 -5.41 -5.12 7.86
N ILE A 36 -4.73 -6.06 7.20
CA ILE A 36 -3.28 -6.00 7.01
C ILE A 36 -2.87 -4.75 6.23
N VAL A 37 -3.47 -4.49 5.07
CA VAL A 37 -3.14 -3.29 4.26
C VAL A 37 -3.43 -2.00 5.05
N LYS A 38 -4.52 -1.97 5.83
CA LYS A 38 -4.86 -0.82 6.69
C LYS A 38 -3.85 -0.64 7.83
N ALA A 39 -3.43 -1.72 8.48
CA ALA A 39 -2.46 -1.71 9.55
C ALA A 39 -1.09 -1.23 9.04
N LEU A 40 -0.61 -1.78 7.92
CA LEU A 40 0.65 -1.37 7.31
C LEU A 40 0.62 0.10 6.90
N PHE A 41 -0.51 0.59 6.38
CA PHE A 41 -0.68 2.01 6.08
C PHE A 41 -0.55 2.88 7.33
N LEU A 42 -1.23 2.52 8.42
CA LEU A 42 -1.13 3.25 9.69
C LEU A 42 0.28 3.22 10.27
N VAL A 43 0.94 2.06 10.25
CA VAL A 43 2.33 1.92 10.70
C VAL A 43 3.25 2.85 9.90
N SER A 44 3.10 2.89 8.57
CA SER A 44 3.92 3.77 7.72
C SER A 44 3.73 5.25 8.07
N LEU A 45 2.49 5.68 8.36
CA LEU A 45 2.21 7.05 8.80
C LEU A 45 2.82 7.35 10.16
N ILE A 46 2.72 6.43 11.13
CA ILE A 46 3.31 6.60 12.46
C ILE A 46 4.83 6.76 12.34
N VAL A 47 5.49 5.92 11.54
CA VAL A 47 6.93 6.00 11.30
C VAL A 47 7.30 7.35 10.66
N MET A 48 6.53 7.81 9.68
CA MET A 48 6.73 9.14 9.09
C MET A 48 6.56 10.26 10.12
N ILE A 49 5.51 10.22 10.94
CA ILE A 49 5.25 11.26 11.95
C ILE A 49 6.40 11.30 12.96
N ILE A 50 6.82 10.13 13.50
CA ILE A 50 7.96 10.05 14.43
C ILE A 50 9.22 10.60 13.78
N GLY A 51 9.52 10.17 12.55
CA GLY A 51 10.69 10.65 11.81
C GLY A 51 10.67 12.16 11.56
N PHE A 52 9.49 12.71 11.28
CA PHE A 52 9.32 14.15 11.08
C PHE A 52 9.47 14.92 12.40
N THR A 53 8.77 14.51 13.45
CA THR A 53 8.77 15.17 14.77
C THR A 53 10.15 15.15 15.43
N MET A 54 10.88 14.04 15.30
CA MET A 54 12.24 13.89 15.87
C MET A 54 13.34 14.40 14.94
N ALA A 55 12.99 14.96 13.77
CA ALA A 55 13.93 15.37 12.72
C ALA A 55 14.88 14.23 12.25
N TYR A 56 14.44 12.97 12.36
CA TYR A 56 15.15 11.80 11.85
C TYR A 56 14.76 11.53 10.40
N LEU A 57 15.47 12.19 9.48
CA LEU A 57 15.19 12.12 8.04
C LEU A 57 15.20 10.70 7.49
N ASP A 58 16.07 9.82 7.99
CA ASP A 58 16.13 8.43 7.52
C ASP A 58 14.91 7.61 7.99
N VAL A 59 14.44 7.84 9.21
CA VAL A 59 13.20 7.24 9.72
C VAL A 59 11.99 7.75 8.93
N PHE A 60 11.95 9.04 8.64
CA PHE A 60 10.91 9.62 7.78
C PHE A 60 10.91 8.96 6.39
N ARG A 61 12.09 8.81 5.78
CA ARG A 61 12.25 8.14 4.47
C ARG A 61 11.82 6.69 4.50
N LEU A 62 12.11 5.95 5.56
CA LEU A 62 11.62 4.58 5.74
C LEU A 62 10.09 4.53 5.72
N GLY A 63 9.43 5.44 6.45
CA GLY A 63 7.97 5.54 6.42
C GLY A 63 7.43 5.81 5.02
N VAL A 64 8.07 6.69 4.25
CA VAL A 64 7.71 6.97 2.84
C VAL A 64 7.90 5.73 1.95
N TYR A 65 9.01 5.00 2.12
CA TYR A 65 9.29 3.79 1.34
C TYR A 65 8.28 2.65 1.60
N ILE A 66 7.69 2.62 2.79
CA ILE A 66 6.61 1.68 3.11
C ILE A 66 5.26 2.20 2.58
N LEU A 67 4.99 3.50 2.74
CA LEU A 67 3.72 4.13 2.37
C LEU A 67 3.41 4.01 0.87
N ILE A 68 4.38 4.31 0.00
CA ILE A 68 4.19 4.36 -1.46
C ILE A 68 3.67 3.04 -2.04
N PRO A 69 4.31 1.87 -1.81
CA PRO A 69 3.82 0.61 -2.35
C PRO A 69 2.45 0.22 -1.76
N ILE A 70 2.17 0.52 -0.48
CA ILE A 70 0.87 0.24 0.14
C ILE A 70 -0.24 1.10 -0.46
N LEU A 71 0.05 2.38 -0.72
CA LEU A 71 -0.87 3.28 -1.41
C LEU A 71 -1.23 2.74 -2.79
N ALA A 72 -0.24 2.26 -3.55
CA ALA A 72 -0.47 1.64 -4.85
C ALA A 72 -1.35 0.37 -4.73
N VAL A 73 -1.08 -0.51 -3.76
CA VAL A 73 -1.93 -1.68 -3.47
C VAL A 73 -3.37 -1.26 -3.17
N PHE A 74 -3.55 -0.21 -2.36
CA PHE A 74 -4.87 0.31 -2.01
C PHE A 74 -5.61 0.87 -3.23
N LEU A 75 -4.93 1.64 -4.08
CA LEU A 75 -5.50 2.20 -5.31
C LEU A 75 -5.92 1.11 -6.29
N VAL A 76 -5.09 0.08 -6.51
CA VAL A 76 -5.46 -1.06 -7.35
C VAL A 76 -6.71 -1.75 -6.81
N ARG A 77 -6.78 -2.00 -5.50
CA ARG A 77 -7.98 -2.61 -4.90
C ARG A 77 -9.23 -1.76 -5.10
N LYS A 78 -9.14 -0.43 -5.00
CA LYS A 78 -10.30 0.47 -5.17
C LYS A 78 -10.71 0.64 -6.63
N THR A 79 -9.77 0.84 -7.54
CA THR A 79 -10.03 1.06 -8.97
C THR A 79 -10.72 -0.15 -9.61
N PHE A 80 -10.31 -1.37 -9.25
CA PHE A 80 -10.94 -2.58 -9.77
C PHE A 80 -12.33 -2.87 -9.17
N ILE A 81 -12.62 -2.41 -7.95
CA ILE A 81 -13.99 -2.46 -7.39
C ILE A 81 -14.92 -1.58 -8.23
N TYR A 82 -14.48 -0.39 -8.65
CA TYR A 82 -15.28 0.48 -9.52
C TYR A 82 -15.51 -0.13 -10.91
N PHE A 83 -14.51 -0.81 -11.47
CA PHE A 83 -14.67 -1.52 -12.75
C PHE A 83 -15.63 -2.70 -12.66
N GLN A 84 -15.61 -3.47 -11.55
CA GLN A 84 -16.56 -4.58 -11.34
C GLN A 84 -17.98 -4.12 -11.05
N ALA A 85 -18.19 -2.96 -10.44
CA ALA A 85 -19.53 -2.46 -10.12
C ALA A 85 -20.27 -1.86 -11.33
N LYS A 86 -19.56 -1.60 -12.43
CA LYS A 86 -20.09 -0.98 -13.65
C LYS A 86 -20.36 -1.99 -14.77
N ASN A 87 -19.98 -3.25 -14.58
CA ASN A 87 -20.16 -4.37 -15.52
C ASN A 87 -21.14 -5.39 -14.94
#